data_AF-A0A7G5Y393-F1
#
_entry.id   AF-A0A7G5Y393-F1
#
_cell.length_a   1.000
_cell.length_b   1.000
_cell.length_c   1.000
_cell.angle_alpha   90.00
_cell.angle_beta   90.00
_cell.angle_gamma   90.00
#
_symmetry.space_group_name_H-M   'P 1'
#
loop_
_entity.id
_entity.type
_entity.pdbx_description
1 polymer ?
#
loop_
_entity_poly.entity_id
_entity_poly.type
_entity_poly.pdbx_seq_one_letter_code
_entity_poly.pdbx_strand_id
1 'polypeptide(L)'
;MAAHVSDIHPVLRRAAAPPAALDLLTQAHLGLDEAAVLETPNERYATAHLAALRTAAAVLAVRGRPEPGPRRRQRIRSAWEVLPEVAPELSEWSAMFEYGARRRARAEAGIEGAATWRDADDLLRAAGMFLRLVERMLVLQPTLPAELRDGLPPALPQQKAN
;
A
#
# COMPACT_ATOMS: atom_id res chain seq x y z
N MET A 1 -6.29 -46.47 29.50
CA MET A 1 -5.83 -45.19 30.09
C MET A 1 -4.67 -44.69 29.27
N ALA A 2 -4.93 -43.85 28.26
CA ALA A 2 -3.92 -43.15 27.49
C ALA A 2 -4.50 -41.79 27.10
N ALA A 3 -4.07 -40.77 27.82
CA ALA A 3 -4.30 -39.38 27.47
C ALA A 3 -3.26 -39.00 26.41
N HIS A 4 -3.70 -38.48 25.27
CA HIS A 4 -2.88 -37.62 24.43
C HIS A 4 -3.53 -36.24 24.42
N VAL A 5 -2.97 -35.38 25.27
CA VAL A 5 -3.16 -33.94 25.20
C VAL A 5 -2.34 -33.40 24.02
N SER A 6 -2.87 -32.33 23.43
CA SER A 6 -2.18 -31.29 22.68
C SER A 6 -2.32 -31.34 21.16
N ASP A 7 -3.55 -31.13 20.69
CA ASP A 7 -3.73 -30.27 19.51
C ASP A 7 -3.30 -28.86 19.92
N ILE A 8 -2.00 -28.60 19.78
CA ILE A 8 -1.45 -27.26 19.72
C ILE A 8 -2.16 -26.60 18.55
N HIS A 9 -3.16 -25.76 18.84
CA HIS A 9 -3.73 -24.88 17.84
C HIS A 9 -2.57 -24.14 17.16
N PRO A 10 -2.40 -24.27 15.82
CA PRO A 10 -1.39 -23.52 15.12
C PRO A 10 -1.65 -22.06 15.44
N VAL A 11 -0.62 -21.44 16.02
CA VAL A 11 -0.53 -20.03 16.37
C VAL A 11 -1.39 -19.24 15.39
N LEU A 12 -2.41 -18.55 15.90
CA LEU A 12 -3.14 -17.51 15.18
C LEU A 12 -2.09 -16.72 14.41
N ARG A 13 -1.94 -17.02 13.11
CA ARG A 13 -0.98 -16.31 12.26
C ARG A 13 -1.53 -14.91 12.25
N ARG A 14 -0.91 -14.05 13.06
CA ARG A 14 -0.79 -12.62 12.84
C ARG A 14 -0.52 -12.52 11.35
N ALA A 15 -1.55 -12.26 10.55
CA ALA A 15 -1.40 -12.34 9.11
C ALA A 15 -0.53 -11.14 8.75
N ALA A 16 0.77 -11.44 8.63
CA ALA A 16 1.78 -10.49 8.22
C ALA A 16 1.30 -9.90 6.90
N ALA A 17 1.59 -8.61 6.67
CA ALA A 17 1.30 -7.99 5.40
C ALA A 17 1.76 -8.91 4.24
N PRO A 18 1.00 -8.99 3.13
CA PRO A 18 1.38 -9.85 2.01
C PRO A 18 2.84 -9.62 1.61
N PRO A 19 3.63 -10.66 1.29
CA PRO A 19 5.05 -10.50 0.95
C PRO A 19 5.29 -9.44 -0.14
N ALA A 20 4.42 -9.37 -1.14
CA ALA A 20 4.47 -8.35 -2.19
C ALA A 20 4.37 -6.91 -1.65
N ALA A 21 3.59 -6.67 -0.59
CA ALA A 21 3.52 -5.35 0.05
C ALA A 21 4.81 -5.02 0.80
N LEU A 22 5.43 -5.99 1.47
CA LEU A 22 6.73 -5.81 2.14
C LEU A 22 7.85 -5.54 1.13
N ASP A 23 7.85 -6.23 -0.01
CA ASP A 23 8.80 -5.99 -1.09
C ASP A 23 8.66 -4.57 -1.66
N LEU A 24 7.43 -4.11 -1.87
CA LEU A 24 7.15 -2.74 -2.33
C LEU A 24 7.64 -1.68 -1.34
N LEU A 25 7.47 -1.90 -0.03
CA LEU A 25 7.98 -0.99 1.01
C LEU A 25 9.51 -1.00 1.07
N THR A 26 10.14 -2.16 0.91
CA THR A 26 11.60 -2.29 0.82
C THR A 26 12.13 -1.51 -0.39
N GLN A 27 11.50 -1.68 -1.55
CA GLN A 27 11.87 -0.92 -2.75
C GLN A 27 11.61 0.59 -2.62
N ALA A 28 10.61 0.98 -1.84
CA ALA A 28 10.36 2.39 -1.55
C ALA A 28 11.49 3.00 -0.70
N HIS A 29 11.97 2.29 0.34
CA HIS A 29 13.14 2.71 1.12
C HIS A 29 14.38 2.89 0.25
N LEU A 30 14.74 1.85 -0.49
CA LEU A 30 15.90 1.88 -1.38
C LEU A 30 15.81 3.04 -2.40
N GLY A 31 14.61 3.29 -2.93
CA GLY A 31 14.38 4.42 -3.85
C GLY A 31 14.53 5.79 -3.18
N LEU A 32 14.16 5.95 -1.90
CA LEU A 32 14.38 7.21 -1.18
C LEU A 32 15.85 7.44 -0.85
N ASP A 33 16.57 6.37 -0.45
CA ASP A 33 18.01 6.44 -0.19
C ASP A 33 18.78 6.78 -1.47
N GLU A 34 18.40 6.15 -2.59
CA GLU A 34 18.93 6.49 -3.92
C GLU A 34 18.62 7.94 -4.29
N ALA A 35 17.36 8.37 -4.16
CA ALA A 35 16.97 9.74 -4.49
C ALA A 35 17.75 10.80 -3.68
N ALA A 36 18.08 10.51 -2.42
CA ALA A 36 18.81 11.41 -1.55
C ALA A 36 20.23 11.73 -2.05
N VAL A 37 20.86 10.82 -2.80
CA VAL A 37 22.23 10.98 -3.30
C VAL A 37 22.33 11.41 -4.76
N LEU A 38 21.20 11.48 -5.49
CA LEU A 38 21.20 11.91 -6.89
C LEU A 38 21.60 13.37 -7.04
N GLU A 39 22.45 13.64 -8.05
CA GLU A 39 23.04 14.96 -8.33
C GLU A 39 22.25 15.79 -9.34
N THR A 40 21.15 15.24 -9.87
CA THR A 40 20.25 15.98 -10.75
C THR A 40 18.86 16.12 -10.11
N PRO A 41 18.24 17.33 -10.16
CA PRO A 41 16.94 17.55 -9.54
C PRO A 41 15.83 16.77 -10.24
N ASN A 42 15.94 16.56 -11.55
CA ASN A 42 14.96 15.79 -12.32
C ASN A 42 14.96 14.31 -11.91
N GLU A 43 16.13 13.66 -11.84
CA GLU A 43 16.21 12.26 -11.44
C GLU A 43 15.81 12.10 -9.97
N ARG A 44 16.28 12.99 -9.07
CA ARG A 44 15.83 13.01 -7.66
C ARG A 44 14.31 13.09 -7.55
N TYR A 45 13.67 13.99 -8.30
CA TYR A 45 12.21 14.14 -8.29
C TYR A 45 11.50 12.88 -8.81
N ALA A 46 11.96 12.32 -9.93
CA ALA A 46 11.38 11.11 -10.50
C ALA A 46 11.49 9.91 -9.56
N THR A 47 12.68 9.66 -9.00
CA THR A 47 12.95 8.55 -8.10
C THR A 47 12.18 8.68 -6.78
N ALA A 48 12.10 9.88 -6.20
CA ALA A 48 11.30 10.12 -4.99
C ALA A 48 9.79 9.87 -5.25
N HIS A 49 9.28 10.28 -6.42
CA HIS A 49 7.89 10.02 -6.78
C HIS A 49 7.61 8.52 -6.98
N LEU A 50 8.54 7.79 -7.58
CA LEU A 50 8.42 6.35 -7.78
C LEU A 50 8.41 5.60 -6.44
N ALA A 51 9.22 6.02 -5.46
CA ALA A 51 9.16 5.48 -4.11
C ALA A 51 7.78 5.71 -3.46
N ALA A 52 7.19 6.91 -3.65
CA ALA A 52 5.82 7.18 -3.18
C ALA A 52 4.77 6.28 -3.87
N LEU A 53 4.89 6.05 -5.18
CA LEU A 53 4.01 5.14 -5.92
C LEU A 53 4.09 3.69 -5.40
N ARG A 54 5.30 3.20 -5.11
CA ARG A 54 5.49 1.87 -4.52
C ARG A 54 4.85 1.77 -3.13
N THR A 55 4.97 2.82 -2.34
CA THR A 55 4.31 2.93 -1.03
C THR A 55 2.79 2.85 -1.16
N ALA A 56 2.18 3.59 -2.10
CA ALA A 56 0.75 3.51 -2.37
C ALA A 56 0.33 2.11 -2.86
N ALA A 57 1.12 1.50 -3.74
CA ALA A 57 0.89 0.14 -4.22
C ALA A 57 0.91 -0.89 -3.07
N ALA A 58 1.76 -0.70 -2.05
CA ALA A 58 1.77 -1.57 -0.87
C ALA A 58 0.45 -1.47 -0.09
N VAL A 59 -0.11 -0.26 0.08
CA VAL A 59 -1.44 -0.07 0.70
C VAL A 59 -2.52 -0.77 -0.12
N LEU A 60 -2.50 -0.59 -1.45
CA LEU A 60 -3.44 -1.26 -2.36
C LEU A 60 -3.30 -2.79 -2.30
N ALA A 61 -2.09 -3.32 -2.15
CA ALA A 61 -1.86 -4.76 -2.02
C ALA A 61 -2.38 -5.33 -0.68
N VAL A 62 -2.34 -4.54 0.40
CA VAL A 62 -2.84 -4.96 1.72
C VAL A 62 -4.36 -4.82 1.83
N ARG A 63 -4.92 -3.70 1.32
CA ARG A 63 -6.33 -3.33 1.52
C ARG A 63 -7.22 -3.59 0.31
N GLY A 64 -6.62 -3.72 -0.87
CA GLY A 64 -7.35 -4.00 -2.10
C GLY A 64 -8.06 -5.35 -2.00
N ARG A 65 -9.39 -5.33 -2.10
CA ARG A 65 -10.16 -6.57 -2.22
C ARG A 65 -9.84 -7.20 -3.58
N PRO A 66 -9.48 -8.49 -3.66
CA PRO A 66 -9.45 -9.17 -4.95
C PRO A 66 -10.87 -9.15 -5.51
N GLU A 67 -11.14 -8.37 -6.55
CA GLU A 67 -12.43 -8.45 -7.26
C GLU A 67 -12.53 -9.83 -7.93
N PRO A 68 -13.55 -10.64 -7.60
CA PRO A 68 -13.82 -11.89 -8.30
C PRO A 68 -14.44 -11.57 -9.66
N GLY A 69 -13.60 -11.20 -10.62
CA GLY A 69 -14.03 -10.92 -11.99
C GLY A 69 -12.85 -10.76 -12.93
N PRO A 70 -13.01 -11.05 -14.23
CA PRO A 70 -11.95 -10.78 -15.20
C PRO A 70 -11.63 -9.29 -15.10
N ARG A 71 -10.35 -8.96 -14.87
CA ARG A 71 -9.79 -7.60 -14.88
C ARG A 71 -10.08 -6.94 -16.23
N ARG A 72 -11.33 -6.54 -16.44
CA ARG A 72 -11.74 -5.73 -17.57
C ARG A 72 -10.89 -4.48 -17.46
N ARG A 73 -10.29 -4.09 -18.57
CA ARG A 73 -9.53 -2.84 -18.76
C ARG A 73 -10.40 -1.64 -18.34
N GLN A 74 -10.63 -1.48 -17.05
CA GLN A 74 -11.00 -0.22 -16.46
C GLN A 74 -9.82 0.67 -16.80
N ARG A 75 -10.08 1.70 -17.61
CA ARG A 75 -9.23 2.86 -17.87
C ARG A 75 -8.13 2.94 -16.81
N ILE A 76 -6.85 2.87 -17.20
CA ILE A 76 -5.70 2.80 -16.27
C ILE A 76 -5.81 4.00 -15.33
N ARG A 77 -6.46 3.79 -14.18
CA ARG A 77 -6.66 4.82 -13.17
C ARG A 77 -5.34 4.97 -12.44
N SER A 78 -4.95 6.21 -12.19
CA SER A 78 -3.73 6.49 -11.43
C SER A 78 -3.82 5.79 -10.08
N ALA A 79 -2.70 5.30 -9.55
CA ALA A 79 -2.68 4.76 -8.18
C ALA A 79 -3.22 5.78 -7.16
N TRP A 80 -3.01 7.07 -7.43
CA TRP A 80 -3.52 8.19 -6.64
C TRP A 80 -5.04 8.38 -6.74
N GLU A 81 -5.67 7.98 -7.84
CA GLU A 81 -7.14 7.98 -7.98
C GLU A 81 -7.78 6.84 -7.18
N VAL A 82 -7.11 5.69 -7.09
CA VAL A 82 -7.66 4.48 -6.44
C VAL A 82 -7.37 4.44 -4.94
N LEU A 83 -6.25 5.00 -4.49
CA LEU A 83 -5.84 4.96 -3.08
C LEU A 83 -6.91 5.49 -2.10
N PRO A 84 -7.61 6.62 -2.36
CA PRO A 84 -8.66 7.12 -1.48
C PRO A 84 -9.85 6.17 -1.31
N GLU A 85 -10.12 5.28 -2.28
CA GLU A 85 -11.23 4.33 -2.21
C GLU A 85 -11.01 3.25 -1.12
N VAL A 86 -9.75 2.88 -0.87
CA VAL A 86 -9.39 1.84 0.13
C VAL A 86 -8.69 2.40 1.37
N ALA A 87 -8.21 3.64 1.30
CA ALA A 87 -7.52 4.34 2.38
C ALA A 87 -7.88 5.84 2.34
N PRO A 88 -9.12 6.21 2.70
CA PRO A 88 -9.58 7.60 2.66
C PRO A 88 -8.74 8.53 3.55
N GLU A 89 -8.11 8.01 4.60
CA GLU A 89 -7.15 8.76 5.42
C GLU A 89 -5.90 9.23 4.66
N LEU A 90 -5.63 8.66 3.47
CA LEU A 90 -4.51 9.05 2.60
C LEU A 90 -4.94 9.97 1.45
N SER A 91 -6.19 10.47 1.44
CA SER A 91 -6.73 11.27 0.33
C SER A 91 -5.93 12.56 0.07
N GLU A 92 -5.49 13.24 1.14
CA GLU A 92 -4.67 14.45 1.01
C GLU A 92 -3.31 14.15 0.38
N TRP A 93 -2.69 13.04 0.79
CA TRP A 93 -1.44 12.57 0.19
C TRP A 93 -1.63 12.23 -1.29
N SER A 94 -2.70 11.51 -1.64
CA SER A 94 -3.04 11.22 -3.03
C SER A 94 -3.17 12.48 -3.89
N ALA A 95 -3.90 13.49 -3.40
CA ALA A 95 -4.08 14.74 -4.14
C ALA A 95 -2.76 15.49 -4.33
N MET A 96 -1.90 15.54 -3.31
CA MET A 96 -0.58 16.16 -3.39
C MET A 96 0.32 15.47 -4.42
N PHE A 97 0.38 14.14 -4.41
CA PHE A 97 1.21 13.39 -5.36
C PHE A 97 0.64 13.44 -6.78
N GLU A 98 -0.67 13.36 -6.97
CA GLU A 98 -1.29 13.49 -8.30
C GLU A 98 -0.97 14.85 -8.94
N TYR A 99 -1.01 15.94 -8.16
CA TYR A 99 -0.58 17.26 -8.65
C TYR A 99 0.89 17.26 -9.12
N GLY A 100 1.76 16.47 -8.49
CA GLY A 100 3.16 16.29 -8.86
C GLY A 100 3.40 15.35 -10.06
N ALA A 101 2.42 14.53 -10.45
CA ALA A 101 2.62 13.45 -11.44
C ALA A 101 3.00 13.97 -12.83
N ARG A 102 2.43 15.09 -13.27
CA ARG A 102 2.82 15.72 -14.55
C ARG A 102 4.26 16.24 -14.53
N ARG A 103 4.72 16.75 -13.38
CA ARG A 103 6.11 17.20 -13.22
C ARG A 103 7.06 16.01 -13.29
N ARG A 104 6.72 14.91 -12.62
CA ARG A 104 7.46 13.64 -12.68
C ARG A 104 7.58 13.15 -14.12
N ALA A 105 6.48 13.10 -14.88
CA ALA A 105 6.52 12.64 -16.27
C ALA A 105 7.46 13.47 -17.15
N ARG A 106 7.53 14.80 -16.93
CA ARG A 106 8.48 15.67 -17.63
C ARG A 106 9.93 15.44 -17.19
N ALA A 107 10.15 15.24 -15.90
CA ALA A 107 11.47 14.95 -15.34
C ALA A 107 12.02 13.61 -15.83
N GLU A 108 11.18 12.56 -15.87
CA GLU A 108 11.52 11.24 -16.43
C GLU A 108 11.81 11.29 -17.93
N ALA A 109 11.14 12.18 -18.66
CA ALA A 109 11.42 12.42 -20.08
C ALA A 109 12.72 13.23 -20.31
N GLY A 110 13.46 13.59 -19.26
CA GLY A 110 14.71 14.34 -19.37
C GLY A 110 14.52 15.80 -19.80
N ILE A 111 13.31 16.35 -19.66
CA ILE A 111 13.05 17.75 -20.00
C ILE A 111 13.82 18.65 -19.05
N GLU A 112 14.71 19.47 -19.60
CA GLU A 112 15.52 20.40 -18.82
C GLU A 112 14.64 21.33 -17.98
N GLY A 113 15.00 21.49 -16.70
CA GLY A 113 14.27 22.36 -15.76
C GLY A 113 12.85 21.87 -15.41
N ALA A 114 12.51 20.59 -15.64
CA ALA A 114 11.21 20.05 -15.25
C ALA A 114 10.96 20.11 -13.74
N ALA A 115 11.99 19.90 -12.92
CA ALA A 115 11.96 20.08 -11.47
C ALA A 115 13.14 20.94 -11.01
N THR A 116 12.90 21.79 -10.02
CA THR A 116 13.95 22.48 -9.29
C THR A 116 14.48 21.61 -8.15
N TRP A 117 15.66 21.95 -7.62
CA TRP A 117 16.17 21.33 -6.39
C TRP A 117 15.19 21.41 -5.22
N ARG A 118 14.50 22.56 -5.09
CA ARG A 118 13.49 22.76 -4.06
C ARG A 118 12.31 21.80 -4.25
N ASP A 119 11.79 21.67 -5.46
CA ASP A 119 10.71 20.74 -5.77
C ASP A 119 11.12 19.29 -5.43
N ALA A 120 12.36 18.92 -5.78
CA ALA A 120 12.90 17.58 -5.55
C ALA A 120 13.08 17.29 -4.04
N ASP A 121 13.59 18.25 -3.27
CA ASP A 121 13.78 18.11 -1.83
C ASP A 121 12.45 18.10 -1.06
N ASP A 122 11.49 18.94 -1.48
CA ASP A 122 10.13 18.95 -0.93
C ASP A 122 9.43 17.61 -1.20
N LEU A 123 9.57 17.06 -2.42
CA LEU A 123 9.01 15.77 -2.76
C LEU A 123 9.70 14.63 -2.00
N LEU A 124 11.02 14.66 -1.85
CA LEU A 124 11.77 13.65 -1.09
C LEU A 124 11.32 13.61 0.37
N ARG A 125 11.18 14.79 1.01
CA ARG A 125 10.64 14.91 2.37
C ARG A 125 9.21 14.38 2.45
N ALA A 126 8.35 14.77 1.51
CA ALA A 126 6.97 14.32 1.45
C ALA A 126 6.85 12.81 1.31
N ALA A 127 7.59 12.21 0.37
CA ALA A 127 7.60 10.77 0.13
C ALA A 127 8.11 9.99 1.36
N GLY A 128 9.15 10.48 2.03
CA GLY A 128 9.62 9.88 3.28
C GLY A 128 8.62 9.98 4.44
N MET A 129 7.88 11.08 4.55
CA MET A 129 6.80 11.21 5.54
C MET A 129 5.64 10.27 5.24
N PHE A 130 5.24 10.18 3.97
CA PHE A 130 4.19 9.28 3.51
C PHE A 130 4.53 7.81 3.77
N LEU A 131 5.77 7.38 3.46
CA LEU A 131 6.25 6.03 3.73
C LEU A 131 6.14 5.67 5.22
N ARG A 132 6.68 6.50 6.12
CA ARG A 132 6.61 6.26 7.57
C ARG A 132 5.17 6.20 8.09
N LEU A 133 4.29 7.05 7.55
CA LEU A 133 2.87 7.04 7.90
C LEU A 133 2.21 5.71 7.50
N VAL A 134 2.47 5.25 6.27
CA VAL A 134 1.95 3.98 5.75
C VAL A 134 2.49 2.79 6.54
N GLU A 135 3.79 2.74 6.83
CA GLU A 135 4.37 1.66 7.64
C GLU A 135 3.72 1.58 9.02
N ARG A 136 3.58 2.73 9.71
CA ARG A 136 2.90 2.78 11.00
C ARG A 136 1.46 2.28 10.88
N MET A 137 0.75 2.69 9.84
CA MET A 137 -0.62 2.26 9.57
C MET A 137 -0.72 0.75 9.33
N LEU A 138 0.21 0.16 8.57
CA LEU A 138 0.22 -1.27 8.24
C LEU A 138 0.65 -2.15 9.43
N VAL A 139 1.56 -1.69 10.28
CA VAL A 139 1.94 -2.38 11.53
C VAL A 139 0.76 -2.46 12.51
N LEU A 140 -0.14 -1.47 12.49
CA LEU A 140 -1.30 -1.39 13.40
C LEU A 140 -2.54 -2.11 12.88
N GLN A 141 -2.53 -2.66 11.66
CA GLN A 141 -3.67 -3.36 11.06
C GLN A 141 -3.45 -4.88 11.11
N PRO A 142 -4.01 -5.61 12.09
CA PRO A 142 -4.12 -7.05 12.00
C PRO A 142 -5.13 -7.38 10.90
N THR A 143 -4.68 -8.01 9.81
CA THR A 143 -5.59 -8.57 8.81
C THR A 143 -6.39 -9.69 9.49
N LEU A 144 -7.66 -9.41 9.81
CA LEU A 144 -8.59 -10.44 10.26
C LEU A 144 -8.81 -11.43 9.10
N PRO A 145 -8.65 -12.75 9.33
CA PRO A 145 -8.92 -13.76 8.30
C PRO A 145 -10.33 -13.58 7.74
N ALA A 146 -10.44 -13.60 6.41
CA ALA A 146 -11.72 -13.46 5.69
C ALA A 146 -12.77 -14.51 6.10
N GLU A 147 -12.34 -15.63 6.69
CA GLU A 147 -13.20 -16.74 7.11
C GLU A 147 -14.18 -16.37 8.23
N LEU A 148 -13.94 -15.31 9.00
CA LEU A 148 -14.87 -14.82 10.03
C LEU A 148 -16.00 -13.94 9.48
N ARG A 149 -15.96 -13.53 8.21
CA ARG A 149 -17.01 -12.71 7.58
C ARG A 149 -18.13 -13.52 6.93
N ASP A 150 -17.82 -14.73 6.46
CA ASP A 150 -18.79 -15.62 5.77
C ASP A 150 -19.36 -16.72 6.68
N GLY A 151 -18.89 -16.82 7.92
CA GLY A 151 -19.23 -17.89 8.85
C GLY A 151 -20.27 -17.54 9.91
N LEU A 152 -21.36 -16.83 9.58
CA LEU A 152 -22.54 -16.89 10.44
C LEU A 152 -23.19 -18.26 10.20
N PRO A 153 -23.12 -19.23 11.15
CA PRO A 153 -23.77 -20.51 10.93
C PRO A 153 -25.28 -20.29 10.77
N PRO A 154 -25.96 -20.98 9.84
CA PRO A 154 -27.41 -20.93 9.77
C PRO A 154 -27.97 -21.36 11.14
N ALA A 155 -28.89 -20.56 11.67
CA ALA A 155 -29.57 -20.84 12.93
C ALA A 155 -30.08 -22.30 12.92
N LEU A 156 -29.60 -23.09 13.88
CA LEU A 156 -30.03 -24.47 14.08
C LEU A 156 -31.57 -24.50 14.18
N PRO A 157 -32.25 -25.44 13.51
CA PRO A 157 -33.70 -25.56 13.63
C PRO A 157 -34.05 -25.88 15.09
N GLN A 158 -34.97 -25.10 15.66
CA GLN A 158 -35.52 -25.35 16.98
C GLN A 158 -36.23 -26.72 16.98
N GLN A 159 -35.58 -27.74 17.52
CA GLN A 159 -36.30 -28.90 18.03
C GLN A 159 -37.07 -28.45 19.26
N LYS A 160 -38.39 -28.27 19.12
CA LYS A 160 -39.30 -28.42 20.24
C LYS A 160 -39.79 -29.86 20.25
N ALA A 161 -39.24 -30.63 21.18
CA ALA A 161 -39.79 -31.88 21.66
C ALA A 161 -40.95 -31.59 22.61
N ASN A 162 -42.00 -32.42 22.48
CA ASN A 162 -43.14 -32.65 23.39
C ASN A 162 -44.20 -31.55 23.50
#